data_AF-A0AA41VKY8-F1
#
_entry.id   AF-A0AA41VKY8-F1
#
_cell.length_a   1.000
_cell.length_b   1.000
_cell.length_c   1.000
_cell.angle_alpha   90.00
_cell.angle_beta   90.00
_cell.angle_gamma   90.00
#
_symmetry.space_group_name_H-M   'P 1'
#
loop_
_entity.id
_entity.type
_entity.pdbx_description
1 polymer ?
#
loop_
_entity_poly.entity_id
_entity_poly.type
_entity_poly.pdbx_seq_one_letter_code
_entity_poly.pdbx_strand_id
1 'polypeptide(L)'
;MVQYMENPKLQQILAEPYEEAKKCLETNYYGVKAMTEALTPFLQLSDSRTIVNVSSGMGMLKNIGNEMAFKVLSDVDGLTEERIDEVVKTFLNDHKEGSLEAKGWPTSLSAYTVSKASVNAYTRILAKKYPTFRINCVCPGFVKTDINLNSGVLTVEEGARSP
;
A
#
# COMPACT_ATOMS: atom_id res chain seq x y z
N MET A 1 17.31 -23.34 7.16
CA MET A 1 16.85 -22.43 6.08
C MET A 1 16.10 -23.18 4.99
N VAL A 2 16.63 -24.30 4.48
CA VAL A 2 15.97 -25.13 3.43
C VAL A 2 14.62 -25.72 3.88
N GLN A 3 14.51 -26.19 5.12
CA GLN A 3 13.29 -26.84 5.65
C GLN A 3 12.08 -25.90 5.80
N TYR A 4 12.28 -24.58 5.82
CA TYR A 4 11.18 -23.59 5.86
C TYR A 4 10.59 -23.31 4.47
N MET A 5 11.35 -23.54 3.40
CA MET A 5 10.91 -23.31 2.02
C MET A 5 10.03 -24.43 1.47
N GLU A 6 9.90 -25.56 2.18
CA GLU A 6 9.02 -26.68 1.82
C GLU A 6 7.63 -26.57 2.47
N ASN A 7 7.38 -25.57 3.31
CA ASN A 7 6.06 -25.38 3.91
C ASN A 7 5.08 -24.85 2.84
N PRO A 8 4.02 -25.60 2.51
CA PRO A 8 3.08 -25.21 1.45
C PRO A 8 2.38 -23.87 1.72
N LYS A 9 2.14 -23.53 3.00
CA LYS A 9 1.58 -22.22 3.38
C LYS A 9 2.58 -21.08 3.13
N LEU A 10 3.87 -21.32 3.34
CA LEU A 10 4.92 -20.33 3.03
C LEU A 10 5.14 -20.24 1.51
N GLN A 11 5.09 -21.35 0.77
CA GLN A 11 5.14 -21.33 -0.69
C GLN A 11 3.94 -20.60 -1.30
N GLN A 12 2.75 -20.72 -0.71
CA GLN A 12 1.56 -19.97 -1.12
C GLN A 12 1.61 -18.49 -0.74
N ILE A 13 2.33 -18.13 0.33
CA ILE A 13 2.66 -16.73 0.66
C ILE A 13 3.69 -16.16 -0.32
N LEU A 14 4.63 -16.99 -0.80
CA LEU A 14 5.64 -16.62 -1.79
C LEU A 14 5.06 -16.54 -3.21
N ALA A 15 4.12 -17.41 -3.55
CA ALA A 15 3.32 -17.35 -4.77
C ALA A 15 1.97 -16.69 -4.45
N GLU A 16 1.97 -15.38 -4.21
CA GLU A 16 0.75 -14.59 -4.02
C GLU A 16 -0.21 -14.85 -5.21
N PRO A 17 -1.39 -15.47 -5.02
CA PRO A 17 -2.30 -15.71 -6.14
C PRO A 17 -2.88 -14.40 -6.68
N TYR A 18 -3.13 -14.32 -8.00
CA TYR A 18 -3.66 -13.10 -8.63
C TYR A 18 -4.93 -12.55 -7.96
N GLU A 19 -5.87 -13.42 -7.55
CA GLU A 19 -7.09 -12.97 -6.89
C GLU A 19 -6.83 -12.39 -5.49
N GLU A 20 -5.84 -12.91 -4.75
CA GLU A 20 -5.43 -12.33 -3.47
C GLU A 20 -4.69 -11.01 -3.67
N ALA A 21 -3.84 -10.90 -4.70
CA ALA A 21 -3.19 -9.65 -5.08
C ALA A 21 -4.22 -8.56 -5.43
N LYS A 22 -5.24 -8.93 -6.22
CA LYS A 22 -6.35 -8.04 -6.59
C LYS A 22 -7.14 -7.60 -5.36
N LYS A 23 -7.54 -8.54 -4.50
CA LYS A 23 -8.26 -8.25 -3.25
C LYS A 23 -7.45 -7.35 -2.30
N CYS A 24 -6.14 -7.56 -2.23
CA CYS A 24 -5.22 -6.71 -1.47
C CYS A 24 -5.26 -5.26 -1.96
N LEU A 25 -5.20 -5.03 -3.27
CA LEU A 25 -5.27 -3.69 -3.86
C LEU A 25 -6.66 -3.05 -3.74
N GLU A 26 -7.73 -3.83 -3.94
CA GLU A 26 -9.11 -3.40 -3.70
C GLU A 26 -9.30 -2.90 -2.28
N THR A 27 -8.78 -3.63 -1.29
CA THR A 27 -8.92 -3.27 0.13
C THR A 27 -8.01 -2.10 0.49
N ASN A 28 -6.72 -2.20 0.21
CA ASN A 28 -5.72 -1.30 0.78
C ASN A 28 -5.63 0.04 0.06
N TYR A 29 -5.88 0.08 -1.26
CA TYR A 29 -5.74 1.29 -2.05
C TYR A 29 -7.12 1.82 -2.47
N TYR A 30 -7.89 1.04 -3.23
CA TYR A 30 -9.20 1.51 -3.71
C TYR A 30 -10.19 1.72 -2.56
N GLY A 31 -10.16 0.88 -1.53
CA GLY A 31 -10.98 1.05 -0.32
C GLY A 31 -10.67 2.35 0.42
N VAL A 32 -9.38 2.70 0.56
CA VAL A 32 -8.95 3.98 1.16
C VAL A 32 -9.43 5.16 0.30
N LYS A 33 -9.28 5.08 -1.03
CA LYS A 33 -9.74 6.11 -1.96
C LYS A 33 -11.26 6.31 -1.86
N ALA A 34 -12.04 5.23 -1.97
CA ALA A 34 -13.50 5.27 -1.89
C ALA A 34 -14.00 5.82 -0.54
N MET A 35 -13.42 5.36 0.58
CA MET A 35 -13.76 5.86 1.91
C MET A 35 -13.43 7.34 2.07
N THR A 36 -12.27 7.77 1.57
CA THR A 36 -11.86 9.18 1.64
C THR A 36 -12.81 10.05 0.84
N GLU A 37 -13.13 9.67 -0.40
CA GLU A 37 -14.07 10.39 -1.25
C GLU A 37 -15.45 10.52 -0.59
N ALA A 38 -15.98 9.41 -0.08
CA ALA A 38 -17.30 9.38 0.55
C ALA A 38 -17.38 10.23 1.82
N LEU A 39 -16.31 10.29 2.62
CA LEU A 39 -16.30 11.01 3.91
C LEU A 39 -15.79 12.45 3.82
N THR A 40 -15.14 12.83 2.72
CA THR A 40 -14.59 14.19 2.54
C THR A 40 -15.63 15.30 2.77
N PRO A 41 -16.87 15.24 2.23
CA PRO A 41 -17.86 16.28 2.49
C PRO A 41 -18.18 16.49 3.97
N PHE A 42 -18.16 15.42 4.78
CA PHE A 42 -18.38 15.52 6.22
C PHE A 42 -17.14 16.04 6.94
N LEU A 43 -15.94 15.64 6.52
CA LEU A 43 -14.69 16.19 7.06
C LEU A 43 -14.60 17.70 6.80
N GLN A 44 -15.14 18.21 5.69
CA GLN A 44 -15.19 19.65 5.44
C GLN A 44 -16.00 20.43 6.48
N LEU A 45 -16.90 19.78 7.22
CA LEU A 45 -17.68 20.40 8.30
C LEU A 45 -16.95 20.42 9.66
N SER A 46 -15.88 19.64 9.82
CA SER A 46 -15.13 19.55 11.07
C SER A 46 -14.14 20.71 11.23
N ASP A 47 -14.02 21.32 12.40
CA ASP A 47 -12.96 22.30 12.68
C ASP A 47 -11.54 21.67 12.73
N SER A 48 -11.47 20.35 12.86
CA SER A 48 -10.25 19.57 12.94
C SER A 48 -10.26 18.45 11.89
N ARG A 49 -9.87 18.80 10.66
CA ARG A 49 -9.92 17.94 9.47
C ARG A 49 -8.65 17.11 9.39
N THR A 50 -8.71 15.85 9.80
CA THR A 50 -7.55 14.95 9.82
C THR A 50 -7.86 13.67 9.06
N ILE A 51 -6.94 13.25 8.21
CA ILE A 51 -6.92 11.91 7.58
C ILE A 51 -5.56 11.29 7.88
N VAL A 52 -5.56 10.12 8.50
CA VAL A 52 -4.35 9.32 8.73
C VAL A 52 -4.51 7.99 8.01
N ASN A 53 -3.72 7.81 6.95
CA ASN A 53 -3.69 6.56 6.20
C ASN A 53 -2.65 5.61 6.80
N VAL A 54 -3.09 4.47 7.34
CA VAL A 54 -2.18 3.45 7.85
C VAL A 54 -1.49 2.72 6.70
N SER A 55 -0.22 3.08 6.48
CA SER A 55 0.65 2.55 5.45
C SER A 55 1.64 1.53 6.01
N SER A 56 2.82 1.39 5.41
CA SER A 56 3.88 0.47 5.81
C SER A 56 5.23 0.95 5.32
N GLY A 57 6.30 0.53 6.01
CA GLY A 57 7.67 0.66 5.49
C GLY A 57 7.87 -0.08 4.16
N MET A 58 7.05 -1.09 3.86
CA MET A 58 7.07 -1.75 2.55
C MET A 58 6.63 -0.81 1.42
N GLY A 59 5.82 0.21 1.69
CA GLY A 59 5.40 1.19 0.68
C GLY A 59 6.47 2.22 0.27
N MET A 60 7.71 2.10 0.75
CA MET A 60 8.81 2.98 0.33
C MET A 60 9.23 2.68 -1.12
N LEU A 61 9.50 3.72 -1.91
CA LEU A 61 9.85 3.58 -3.33
C LEU A 61 11.11 2.75 -3.60
N LYS A 62 12.02 2.65 -2.63
CA LYS A 62 13.20 1.76 -2.74
C LYS A 62 12.83 0.26 -2.90
N ASN A 63 11.60 -0.10 -2.56
CA ASN A 63 11.08 -1.46 -2.71
C ASN A 63 10.35 -1.67 -4.05
N ILE A 64 10.28 -0.65 -4.91
CA ILE A 64 9.67 -0.71 -6.24
C ILE A 64 10.78 -0.65 -7.28
N GLY A 65 11.17 -1.82 -7.82
CA GLY A 65 12.18 -1.91 -8.88
C GLY A 65 11.63 -1.62 -10.29
N ASN A 66 10.31 -1.67 -10.48
CA ASN A 66 9.67 -1.39 -11.77
C ASN A 66 9.87 0.10 -12.11
N GLU A 67 10.60 0.38 -13.18
CA GLU A 67 10.99 1.76 -13.52
C GLU A 67 9.81 2.67 -13.80
N MET A 68 8.77 2.17 -14.48
CA MET A 68 7.58 2.94 -14.81
C MET A 68 6.87 3.35 -13.52
N ALA A 69 6.60 2.39 -12.64
CA ALA A 69 5.98 2.63 -11.35
C ALA A 69 6.81 3.58 -10.48
N PHE A 70 8.13 3.40 -10.43
CA PHE A 70 9.02 4.29 -9.70
C PHE A 70 8.93 5.72 -10.23
N LYS A 71 9.01 5.93 -11.54
CA LYS A 71 8.92 7.26 -12.18
C LYS A 71 7.59 7.92 -11.88
N VAL A 72 6.48 7.19 -11.97
CA VAL A 72 5.15 7.72 -11.67
C VAL A 72 5.00 8.09 -10.19
N LEU A 73 5.34 7.18 -9.27
CA LEU A 73 5.09 7.37 -7.83
C LEU A 73 6.08 8.37 -7.18
N SER A 74 7.25 8.59 -7.78
CA SER A 74 8.23 9.59 -7.32
C SER A 74 7.94 11.01 -7.81
N ASP A 75 7.23 11.17 -8.92
CA ASP A 75 6.90 12.47 -9.52
C ASP A 75 5.90 13.25 -8.65
N VAL A 76 6.43 14.14 -7.80
CA VAL A 76 5.64 14.94 -6.84
C VAL A 76 4.61 15.83 -7.52
N ASP A 77 5.01 16.44 -8.64
CA ASP A 77 4.29 17.55 -9.24
C ASP A 77 3.25 17.06 -10.25
N GLY A 78 3.58 15.99 -10.98
CA GLY A 78 2.71 15.36 -11.95
C GLY A 78 1.82 14.25 -11.39
N LEU A 79 1.86 13.96 -10.09
CA LEU A 79 1.08 12.87 -9.48
C LEU A 79 -0.43 13.13 -9.61
N THR A 80 -1.15 12.16 -10.17
CA THR A 80 -2.62 12.14 -10.22
C THR A 80 -3.15 10.77 -9.84
N GLU A 81 -4.43 10.69 -9.50
CA GLU A 81 -5.05 9.42 -9.11
C GLU A 81 -5.05 8.44 -10.27
N GLU A 82 -5.29 8.93 -11.50
CA GLU A 82 -5.29 8.13 -12.73
C GLU A 82 -3.93 7.50 -13.00
N ARG A 83 -2.83 8.21 -12.71
CA ARG A 83 -1.48 7.68 -12.86
C ARG A 83 -1.17 6.60 -11.83
N ILE A 84 -1.66 6.74 -10.59
CA ILE A 84 -1.54 5.68 -9.58
C ILE A 84 -2.38 4.46 -10.01
N ASP A 85 -3.59 4.69 -10.51
CA ASP A 85 -4.48 3.64 -11.01
C ASP A 85 -3.84 2.89 -12.20
N GLU A 86 -3.12 3.58 -13.08
CA GLU A 86 -2.33 2.97 -14.16
C GLU A 86 -1.19 2.08 -13.64
N VAL A 87 -0.48 2.51 -12.59
CA VAL A 87 0.56 1.70 -11.93
C VAL A 87 -0.04 0.42 -11.37
N VAL A 88 -1.16 0.54 -10.64
CA VAL A 88 -1.87 -0.61 -10.04
C VAL A 88 -2.39 -1.57 -11.12
N LYS A 89 -2.98 -1.04 -12.19
CA LYS A 89 -3.47 -1.82 -13.33
C LYS A 89 -2.34 -2.56 -14.04
N THR A 90 -1.22 -1.90 -14.28
CA THR A 90 -0.05 -2.50 -14.92
C THR A 90 0.52 -3.62 -14.06
N PHE A 91 0.67 -3.40 -12.75
CA PHE A 91 1.08 -4.44 -11.81
C PHE A 91 0.16 -5.67 -11.87
N LEU A 92 -1.16 -5.49 -11.86
CA LEU A 92 -2.10 -6.61 -11.92
C LEU A 92 -2.00 -7.39 -13.24
N ASN A 93 -1.84 -6.69 -14.38
CA ASN A 93 -1.62 -7.35 -15.66
C ASN A 93 -0.32 -8.16 -15.65
N ASP A 94 0.77 -7.56 -15.16
CA ASP A 94 2.08 -8.20 -15.10
C ASP A 94 2.09 -9.39 -14.14
N HIS A 95 1.35 -9.30 -13.04
CA HIS A 95 1.11 -10.38 -12.10
C HIS A 95 0.35 -11.53 -12.76
N LYS A 96 -0.71 -11.23 -13.52
CA LYS A 96 -1.51 -12.24 -14.23
C LYS A 96 -0.70 -12.97 -15.30
N GLU A 97 0.24 -12.27 -15.93
CA GLU A 97 1.19 -12.82 -16.91
C GLU A 97 2.36 -13.57 -16.28
N GLY A 98 2.52 -13.56 -14.95
CA GLY A 98 3.66 -14.18 -14.28
C GLY A 98 4.99 -13.47 -14.54
N SER A 99 4.95 -12.16 -14.82
CA SER A 99 6.11 -11.37 -15.31
C SER A 99 6.68 -10.40 -14.27
N LEU A 100 6.34 -10.56 -12.99
CA LEU A 100 6.72 -9.63 -11.92
C LEU A 100 8.24 -9.41 -11.83
N GLU A 101 9.00 -10.49 -11.64
CA GLU A 101 10.46 -10.41 -11.50
C GLU A 101 11.13 -9.80 -12.73
N ALA A 102 10.74 -10.29 -13.92
CA ALA A 102 11.27 -9.81 -15.19
C ALA A 102 11.02 -8.32 -15.44
N LYS A 103 9.91 -7.77 -14.91
CA LYS A 103 9.54 -6.35 -15.02
C LYS A 103 9.93 -5.54 -13.77
N GLY A 104 10.73 -6.11 -12.87
CA GLY A 104 11.27 -5.41 -11.69
C GLY A 104 10.26 -5.16 -10.57
N TRP A 105 9.09 -5.79 -10.60
CA TRP A 105 8.16 -5.73 -9.49
C TRP A 105 8.69 -6.49 -8.27
N PRO A 106 8.30 -6.10 -7.04
CA PRO A 106 8.59 -6.92 -5.86
C PRO A 106 8.01 -8.33 -6.05
N THR A 107 8.77 -9.36 -5.66
CA THR A 107 8.35 -10.77 -5.80
C THR A 107 7.85 -11.38 -4.49
N SER A 108 8.06 -10.70 -3.36
CA SER A 108 7.54 -11.06 -2.04
C SER A 108 6.65 -9.95 -1.53
N LEU A 109 5.48 -10.32 -0.99
CA LEU A 109 4.45 -9.37 -0.53
C LEU A 109 4.16 -8.31 -1.62
N SER A 110 4.01 -8.75 -2.87
CA SER A 110 4.10 -7.87 -4.03
C SER A 110 2.95 -6.88 -4.09
N ALA A 111 1.70 -7.36 -4.00
CA ALA A 111 0.53 -6.50 -4.00
C ALA A 111 0.45 -5.66 -2.73
N TYR A 112 0.90 -6.20 -1.58
CA TYR A 112 0.98 -5.41 -0.35
C TYR A 112 1.94 -4.22 -0.52
N THR A 113 3.14 -4.45 -1.04
CA THR A 113 4.15 -3.41 -1.31
C THR A 113 3.61 -2.35 -2.27
N VAL A 114 3.06 -2.77 -3.40
CA VAL A 114 2.48 -1.87 -4.40
C VAL A 114 1.30 -1.09 -3.82
N SER A 115 0.38 -1.76 -3.09
CA SER A 115 -0.78 -1.09 -2.49
C SER A 115 -0.38 -0.01 -1.47
N LYS A 116 0.63 -0.27 -0.63
CA LYS A 116 1.12 0.71 0.35
C LYS A 116 1.91 1.85 -0.29
N ALA A 117 2.62 1.59 -1.39
CA ALA A 117 3.22 2.65 -2.19
C ALA A 117 2.16 3.55 -2.84
N SER A 118 1.08 2.96 -3.38
CA SER A 118 -0.07 3.69 -3.92
C SER A 118 -0.79 4.53 -2.86
N VAL A 119 -0.97 4.01 -1.63
CA VAL A 119 -1.51 4.77 -0.51
C VAL A 119 -0.62 5.98 -0.14
N ASN A 120 0.69 5.81 -0.14
CA ASN A 120 1.63 6.92 0.13
C ASN A 120 1.50 8.01 -0.95
N ALA A 121 1.44 7.62 -2.21
CA ALA A 121 1.25 8.53 -3.34
C ALA A 121 -0.11 9.24 -3.26
N TYR A 122 -1.19 8.52 -3.00
CA TYR A 122 -2.54 9.08 -2.85
C TYR A 122 -2.65 10.06 -1.69
N THR A 123 -1.99 9.77 -0.56
CA THR A 123 -1.91 10.67 0.59
C THR A 123 -1.31 12.03 0.19
N ARG A 124 -0.31 12.05 -0.69
CA ARG A 124 0.31 13.30 -1.19
C ARG A 124 -0.63 14.08 -2.11
N ILE A 125 -1.36 13.39 -2.99
CA ILE A 125 -2.40 14.01 -3.83
C ILE A 125 -3.43 14.71 -2.94
N LEU A 126 -3.94 13.99 -1.94
CA LEU A 126 -4.95 14.52 -1.02
C LEU A 126 -4.43 15.73 -0.25
N ALA A 127 -3.21 15.66 0.30
CA ALA A 127 -2.61 16.78 1.03
C ALA A 127 -2.48 18.04 0.15
N LYS A 128 -2.16 17.89 -1.15
CA LYS A 128 -2.12 19.00 -2.12
C LYS A 128 -3.52 19.51 -2.46
N LYS A 129 -4.50 18.61 -2.62
CA LYS A 129 -5.90 18.92 -2.97
C LYS A 129 -6.64 19.62 -1.84
N TYR A 130 -6.33 19.28 -0.59
CA TYR A 130 -6.99 19.82 0.62
C TYR A 130 -5.96 20.45 1.57
N PRO A 131 -5.43 21.64 1.25
CA PRO A 131 -4.34 22.26 2.01
C PRO A 131 -4.71 22.65 3.45
N THR A 132 -6.00 22.68 3.78
CA THR A 132 -6.50 22.96 5.14
C THR A 132 -6.68 21.69 5.98
N PHE A 133 -6.49 20.50 5.40
CA PHE A 133 -6.58 19.23 6.11
C PHE A 133 -5.19 18.79 6.55
N ARG A 134 -5.12 18.08 7.69
CA ARG A 134 -3.93 17.33 8.10
C ARG A 134 -4.02 15.93 7.50
N ILE A 135 -3.33 15.69 6.38
CA ILE A 135 -3.39 14.42 5.65
C ILE A 135 -2.00 13.80 5.63
N ASN A 136 -1.84 12.68 6.32
CA ASN A 136 -0.56 11.98 6.45
C ASN A 136 -0.74 10.48 6.33
N CYS A 137 0.36 9.78 6.07
CA CYS A 137 0.43 8.33 6.14
C CYS A 137 1.47 7.90 7.17
N VAL A 138 1.23 6.78 7.84
CA VAL A 138 2.09 6.30 8.94
C VAL A 138 2.34 4.81 8.84
N CYS A 139 3.56 4.38 9.15
CA CYS A 139 3.86 2.97 9.36
C CYS A 139 3.79 2.68 10.87
N PRO A 140 2.90 1.77 11.34
CA PRO A 140 2.77 1.47 12.77
C PRO A 140 3.90 0.57 13.30
N GLY A 141 4.89 0.21 12.46
CA GLY A 141 5.94 -0.75 12.79
C GLY A 141 5.52 -2.21 12.60
N PHE A 142 6.32 -3.14 13.11
CA PHE A 142 6.06 -4.59 13.00
C PHE A 142 5.28 -5.08 14.24
N VAL A 143 3.96 -5.03 14.13
CA VAL A 143 3.01 -5.21 15.24
C VAL A 143 2.48 -6.65 15.31
N LYS A 144 2.38 -7.19 16.53
CA LYS A 144 1.77 -8.50 16.83
C LYS A 144 0.25 -8.45 16.64
N THR A 145 -0.21 -8.87 15.46
CA THR A 145 -1.63 -8.97 15.09
C THR A 145 -1.85 -10.20 14.21
N ASP A 146 -3.11 -10.54 13.93
CA ASP A 146 -3.47 -11.68 13.08
C ASP A 146 -2.84 -11.63 11.67
N ILE A 147 -2.62 -10.44 11.10
CA ILE A 147 -1.98 -10.27 9.78
C ILE A 147 -0.56 -10.85 9.73
N ASN A 148 0.12 -10.88 10.89
CA ASN A 148 1.48 -11.39 11.06
C ASN A 148 1.48 -12.70 11.87
N LEU A 149 0.33 -13.40 11.99
CA LEU A 149 0.18 -14.59 12.82
C LEU A 149 0.62 -14.35 14.27
N ASN A 150 0.27 -13.18 14.82
CA ASN A 150 0.68 -12.70 16.14
C ASN A 150 2.21 -12.60 16.36
N SER A 151 2.97 -12.53 15.27
CA SER A 151 4.40 -12.18 15.27
C SER A 151 4.62 -10.68 15.13
N GLY A 152 5.66 -10.16 15.77
CA GLY A 152 5.94 -8.72 15.79
C GLY A 152 6.92 -8.36 16.91
N VAL A 153 7.55 -7.19 16.81
CA VAL A 153 8.36 -6.63 17.90
C VAL A 153 7.57 -5.66 18.79
N LEU A 154 6.42 -5.17 18.30
CA LEU A 154 5.54 -4.24 18.99
C LEU A 154 4.22 -4.89 19.41
N THR A 155 3.64 -4.45 20.53
CA THR A 155 2.25 -4.73 20.89
C THR A 155 1.27 -3.87 20.07
N VAL A 156 -0.02 -4.23 20.10
CA VAL A 156 -1.09 -3.45 19.45
C VAL A 156 -1.12 -2.02 19.99
N GLU A 157 -0.98 -1.85 21.30
CA GLU A 157 -0.96 -0.55 21.96
C GLU A 157 0.25 0.29 21.52
N GLU A 158 1.42 -0.32 21.34
CA GLU A 158 2.62 0.38 20.85
C GLU A 158 2.46 0.81 19.39
N GLY A 159 1.92 -0.06 18.54
CA GLY A 159 1.64 0.26 17.13
C GLY A 159 0.59 1.36 16.97
N ALA A 160 -0.40 1.42 17.87
CA ALA A 160 -1.48 2.41 17.85
C ALA A 160 -1.07 3.81 18.33
N ARG A 161 0.14 4.01 18.87
CA ARG A 161 0.61 5.34 19.32
C ARG A 161 1.01 6.29 18.19
N SER A 162 1.31 5.75 17.02
CA SER A 162 1.78 6.53 15.86
C SER A 162 0.67 7.15 15.00
N PRO A 163 -0.41 6.42 14.65
CA PRO A 163 -1.58 7.03 13.99
C PRO A 163 -2.37 7.97 14.92
#